data_AF-A0A6V7JB35-F1
#
_entry.id   AF-A0A6V7JB35-F1
#
_cell.length_a   1.000
_cell.length_b   1.000
_cell.length_c   1.000
_cell.angle_alpha   90.00
_cell.angle_beta   90.00
_cell.angle_gamma   90.00
#
_symmetry.space_group_name_H-M   'P 1'
#
loop_
_entity.id
_entity.type
_entity.pdbx_description
1 polymer ?
#
loop_
_entity_poly.entity_id
_entity_poly.type
_entity_poly.pdbx_seq_one_letter_code
_entity_poly.pdbx_strand_id
1 'polypeptide(L)'
;HRGPETWWSHNATIEDWFDEMVGVSNILNKFAAVRLQDIKGLRAPFLRIGWNKQFLMMSEFGFLYDSSMVAPFNDPPFWPFTLDHQTPHPCVGTDQNCPTRSYPGIWEIPLNQFLVG
;
A
#
# COMPACT_ATOMS: atom_id res chain seq x y z
N HIS A 1 0.31 -13.98 1.19
CA HIS A 1 0.81 -13.81 -0.20
C HIS A 1 0.03 -14.70 -1.19
N ARG A 2 -1.29 -14.50 -1.23
CA ARG A 2 -2.24 -15.23 -2.06
C ARG A 2 -2.09 -14.91 -3.56
N GLY A 3 -2.28 -15.91 -4.41
CA GLY A 3 -2.54 -15.73 -5.84
C GLY A 3 -4.03 -15.98 -6.17
N PRO A 4 -4.52 -15.58 -7.35
CA PRO A 4 -3.84 -14.81 -8.40
C PRO A 4 -3.61 -13.34 -7.98
N GLU A 5 -2.72 -12.63 -8.69
CA GLU A 5 -2.38 -11.24 -8.38
C GLU A 5 -3.59 -10.29 -8.42
N THR A 6 -4.53 -10.52 -9.34
CA THR A 6 -5.76 -9.74 -9.50
C THR A 6 -6.71 -9.83 -8.30
N TRP A 7 -6.55 -10.86 -7.45
CA TRP A 7 -7.33 -10.97 -6.23
C TRP A 7 -7.11 -9.75 -5.32
N TRP A 8 -5.86 -9.27 -5.21
CA TRP A 8 -5.51 -8.11 -4.38
C TRP A 8 -6.15 -6.81 -4.84
N SER A 9 -6.17 -6.56 -6.15
CA SER A 9 -6.68 -5.30 -6.71
C SER A 9 -8.19 -5.28 -6.90
N HIS A 10 -8.84 -6.43 -7.15
CA HIS A 10 -10.26 -6.49 -7.49
C HIS A 10 -11.13 -7.17 -6.42
N ASN A 11 -10.69 -8.31 -5.88
CA ASN A 11 -11.57 -9.20 -5.11
C ASN A 11 -11.43 -9.03 -3.59
N ALA A 12 -10.23 -8.69 -3.10
CA ALA A 12 -9.96 -8.58 -1.67
C ALA A 12 -10.90 -7.55 -1.02
N THR A 13 -11.62 -7.96 0.02
CA THR A 13 -12.44 -7.07 0.84
C THR A 13 -11.59 -6.34 1.87
N ILE A 14 -12.18 -5.41 2.63
CA ILE A 14 -11.46 -4.72 3.71
C ILE A 14 -11.05 -5.74 4.78
N GLU A 15 -11.91 -6.72 5.07
CA GLU A 15 -11.64 -7.82 5.98
C GLU A 15 -10.48 -8.70 5.48
N ASP A 16 -10.42 -8.99 4.18
CA ASP A 16 -9.28 -9.71 3.59
C ASP A 16 -7.96 -8.93 3.76
N TRP A 17 -7.99 -7.61 3.55
CA TRP A 17 -6.82 -6.73 3.76
C TRP A 17 -6.42 -6.69 5.23
N PHE A 18 -7.39 -6.69 6.15
CA PHE A 18 -7.15 -6.79 7.59
C PHE A 18 -6.48 -8.12 7.91
N ASP A 19 -7.09 -9.25 7.53
CA ASP A 19 -6.58 -10.58 7.83
C ASP A 19 -5.17 -10.81 7.27
N GLU A 20 -4.84 -10.30 6.08
CA GLU A 20 -3.50 -10.41 5.51
C GLU A 20 -2.49 -9.45 6.17
N MET A 21 -2.78 -8.15 6.27
CA MET A 21 -1.78 -7.15 6.72
C MET A 21 -1.66 -7.07 8.25
N VAL A 22 -2.79 -7.08 8.94
CA VAL A 22 -2.83 -7.14 10.41
C VAL A 22 -2.44 -8.51 10.90
N GLY A 23 -2.84 -9.57 10.19
CA GLY A 23 -2.43 -10.94 10.50
C GLY A 23 -0.90 -11.08 10.52
N VAL A 24 -0.20 -10.58 9.49
CA VAL A 24 1.27 -10.60 9.48
C VAL A 24 1.86 -9.74 10.60
N SER A 25 1.26 -8.60 10.92
CA SER A 25 1.71 -7.76 12.06
C SER A 25 1.61 -8.50 13.40
N ASN A 26 0.53 -9.25 13.61
CA ASN A 26 0.34 -10.09 14.80
C ASN A 26 1.32 -11.28 14.83
N ILE A 27 1.63 -11.88 13.67
CA ILE A 27 2.66 -12.93 13.56
C ILE A 27 4.03 -12.37 13.97
N LEU A 28 4.43 -11.22 13.42
CA LEU A 28 5.69 -10.56 13.78
C LEU A 28 5.76 -10.21 15.26
N ASN A 29 4.66 -9.71 15.83
CA ASN A 29 4.60 -9.42 17.25
C ASN A 29 4.77 -10.67 18.12
N LYS A 30 4.06 -11.74 17.79
CA LYS A 30 4.06 -12.99 18.56
C LYS A 30 5.36 -13.78 18.44
N PHE A 31 5.90 -13.89 17.23
CA PHE A 31 7.00 -14.82 16.93
C PHE A 31 8.37 -14.15 16.79
N ALA A 32 8.42 -12.85 16.48
CA ALA A 32 9.68 -12.09 16.37
C ALA A 32 9.86 -11.07 17.51
N ALA A 33 8.93 -11.01 18.48
CA ALA A 33 8.94 -10.08 19.61
C ALA A 33 9.05 -8.59 19.22
N VAL A 34 8.60 -8.24 18.00
CA VAL A 34 8.53 -6.85 17.53
C VAL A 34 7.29 -6.21 18.13
N ARG A 35 7.40 -5.03 18.74
CA ARG A 35 6.20 -4.36 19.28
C ARG A 35 5.30 -3.94 18.12
N LEU A 36 3.99 -4.14 18.23
CA LEU A 36 3.04 -3.76 17.17
C LEU A 36 3.21 -2.31 16.73
N GLN A 37 3.45 -1.41 17.69
CA GLN A 37 3.70 0.00 17.42
C GLN A 37 4.96 0.29 16.59
N ASP A 38 5.92 -0.63 16.50
CA ASP A 38 7.13 -0.49 15.68
C ASP A 38 6.91 -1.01 14.24
N ILE A 39 5.80 -1.71 13.98
CA ILE A 39 5.40 -2.17 12.64
C ILE A 39 4.62 -1.04 11.97
N LYS A 40 5.32 -0.23 11.17
CA LYS A 40 4.81 1.04 10.65
C LYS A 40 4.25 1.01 9.23
N GLY A 41 4.64 0.06 8.41
CA GLY A 41 4.24 0.09 7.01
C GLY A 41 4.02 -1.28 6.41
N LEU A 42 3.52 -1.26 5.18
CA LEU A 42 3.24 -2.46 4.42
C LEU A 42 3.61 -2.28 2.95
N ARG A 43 3.67 -3.40 2.24
CA ARG A 43 3.75 -3.48 0.79
C ARG A 43 2.86 -4.61 0.31
N ALA A 44 1.92 -4.29 -0.57
CA ALA A 44 1.02 -5.22 -1.21
C ALA A 44 1.80 -6.25 -2.05
N PRO A 45 1.46 -7.54 -1.95
CA PRO A 45 1.98 -8.56 -2.84
C PRO A 45 1.77 -8.19 -4.31
N PHE A 46 2.79 -8.49 -5.14
CA PHE A 46 2.80 -8.17 -6.57
C PHE A 46 2.60 -6.69 -6.91
N LEU A 47 2.75 -5.78 -5.93
CA LEU A 47 2.46 -4.35 -6.08
C LEU A 47 1.01 -4.07 -6.52
N ARG A 48 0.07 -4.94 -6.15
CA ARG A 48 -1.34 -4.84 -6.53
C ARG A 48 -2.09 -3.98 -5.52
N ILE A 49 -2.35 -2.73 -5.89
CA ILE A 49 -2.99 -1.76 -5.00
C ILE A 49 -4.47 -2.13 -4.83
N GLY A 50 -4.92 -2.21 -3.57
CA GLY A 50 -6.27 -2.63 -3.19
C GLY A 50 -7.33 -1.53 -3.23
N TRP A 51 -7.21 -0.57 -4.14
CA TRP A 51 -8.09 0.60 -4.23
C TRP A 51 -8.26 1.30 -2.87
N ASN A 52 -9.43 1.88 -2.63
CA ASN A 52 -9.81 2.50 -1.37
C ASN A 52 -9.83 1.51 -0.17
N LYS A 53 -9.93 0.21 -0.41
CA LYS A 53 -10.07 -0.80 0.67
C LYS A 53 -8.77 -0.97 1.44
N GLN A 54 -7.64 -1.02 0.74
CA GLN A 54 -6.31 -1.08 1.35
C GLN A 54 -6.07 0.09 2.30
N PHE A 55 -6.25 1.33 1.83
CA PHE A 55 -5.94 2.52 2.61
C PHE A 55 -6.97 2.79 3.73
N LEU A 56 -8.21 2.34 3.56
CA LEU A 56 -9.19 2.36 4.65
C LEU A 56 -8.76 1.44 5.79
N MET A 57 -8.37 0.20 5.48
CA MET A 57 -7.82 -0.73 6.47
C MET A 57 -6.59 -0.14 7.16
N MET A 58 -5.68 0.47 6.39
CA MET A 58 -4.50 1.12 6.95
C MET A 58 -4.83 2.23 7.94
N SER A 59 -5.81 3.07 7.59
CA SER A 59 -6.29 4.15 8.45
C SER A 59 -6.89 3.60 9.75
N GLU A 60 -7.67 2.53 9.67
CA GLU A 60 -8.35 1.94 10.83
C GLU A 60 -7.37 1.19 11.76
N PHE A 61 -6.34 0.55 11.20
CA PHE A 61 -5.36 -0.21 11.98
C PHE A 61 -4.11 0.60 12.38
N GLY A 62 -3.97 1.83 11.91
CA GLY A 62 -2.88 2.73 12.30
C GLY A 62 -1.54 2.43 11.63
N PHE A 63 -1.56 1.92 10.40
CA PHE A 63 -0.36 1.88 9.56
C PHE A 63 0.04 3.31 9.16
N LEU A 64 1.35 3.60 9.21
CA LEU A 64 1.90 4.92 8.90
C LEU A 64 2.13 5.12 7.40
N TYR A 65 2.61 4.09 6.70
CA TYR A 65 2.94 4.22 5.28
C TYR A 65 2.67 2.96 4.45
N ASP A 66 2.31 3.17 3.18
CA ASP A 66 2.35 2.17 2.12
C ASP A 66 3.59 2.39 1.25
N SER A 67 4.09 1.31 0.65
CA SER A 67 5.14 1.36 -0.37
C SER A 67 4.81 0.38 -1.48
N SER A 68 3.60 0.49 -2.02
CA SER A 68 3.11 -0.39 -3.08
C SER A 68 2.89 0.36 -4.39
N MET A 69 2.74 1.68 -4.35
CA MET A 69 2.37 2.46 -5.52
C MET A 69 3.57 2.68 -6.43
N VAL A 70 3.47 2.18 -7.66
CA VAL A 70 4.44 2.44 -8.71
C VAL A 70 4.15 3.80 -9.33
N ALA A 71 5.14 4.69 -9.27
CA ALA A 71 5.08 5.97 -9.96
C ALA A 71 5.68 5.82 -11.37
N PRO A 72 5.10 6.48 -12.39
CA PRO A 72 5.74 6.55 -13.70
C PRO A 72 7.15 7.13 -13.57
N PHE A 73 8.02 6.79 -14.52
CA PHE A 73 9.30 7.50 -14.64
C PHE A 73 9.07 9.01 -14.73
N ASN A 74 9.78 9.76 -13.90
CA ASN A 74 9.79 11.22 -13.90
C ASN A 74 11.17 11.71 -13.46
N ASP A 75 11.61 12.83 -14.04
CA ASP A 75 12.84 13.52 -13.66
C ASP A 75 12.50 14.99 -13.39
N PRO A 76 12.51 15.45 -12.13
CA PRO A 76 12.97 14.75 -10.92
C PRO A 76 12.00 13.65 -10.42
N PRO A 77 12.48 12.64 -9.66
CA PRO A 77 11.64 11.59 -9.11
C PRO A 77 10.64 12.13 -8.07
N PHE A 78 9.57 11.37 -7.82
CA PHE A 78 8.57 11.73 -6.81
C PHE A 78 9.10 11.49 -5.40
N TRP A 79 8.91 12.48 -4.53
CA TRP A 79 9.13 12.35 -3.08
C TRP A 79 7.95 11.64 -2.41
N PRO A 80 8.14 11.06 -1.22
CA PRO A 80 7.02 10.57 -0.41
C PRO A 80 5.98 11.67 -0.18
N PHE A 81 4.71 11.30 -0.25
CA PHE A 81 3.57 12.20 -0.10
C PHE A 81 2.50 11.58 0.78
N THR A 82 1.65 12.40 1.39
CA THR A 82 0.49 11.92 2.13
C THR A 82 -0.71 11.74 1.20
N LEU A 83 -1.61 10.84 1.56
CA LEU A 83 -2.90 10.64 0.90
C LEU A 83 -3.98 11.59 1.43
N ASP A 84 -3.60 12.73 2.00
CA ASP A 84 -4.54 13.81 2.39
C ASP A 84 -5.29 14.33 1.16
N HIS A 85 -4.63 14.31 0.00
CA HIS A 85 -5.14 14.76 -1.29
C HIS A 85 -4.91 13.72 -2.38
N GLN A 86 -5.32 14.05 -3.61
CA GLN A 86 -5.08 13.21 -4.78
C GLN A 86 -3.58 12.95 -5.00
N THR A 87 -3.25 11.75 -5.47
CA THR A 87 -1.88 11.36 -5.83
C THR A 87 -1.28 12.32 -6.86
N PRO A 88 0.02 12.71 -6.72
CA PRO A 88 0.66 13.68 -7.61
C PRO A 88 1.05 13.09 -8.98
N HIS A 89 0.72 11.83 -9.25
CA HIS A 89 1.00 11.14 -10.50
C HIS A 89 -0.19 10.25 -10.90
N PRO A 90 -0.32 9.90 -12.19
CA PRO A 90 -1.33 8.95 -12.64
C PRO A 90 -1.09 7.56 -12.04
N CYS A 91 -2.15 6.76 -11.97
CA CYS A 91 -2.03 5.34 -11.64
C CYS A 91 -1.43 4.59 -12.83
N VAL A 92 -0.31 3.90 -12.62
CA VAL A 92 0.43 3.23 -13.70
C VAL A 92 0.51 1.74 -13.44
N GLY A 93 0.25 0.95 -14.49
CA GLY A 93 0.30 -0.52 -14.46
C GLY A 93 -1.00 -1.14 -14.97
N THR A 94 -0.91 -2.36 -15.50
CA THR A 94 -2.10 -3.17 -15.81
C THR A 94 -2.82 -3.53 -14.52
N ASP A 95 -4.16 -3.57 -14.51
CA ASP A 95 -4.97 -4.01 -13.35
C ASP A 95 -4.60 -3.36 -12.00
N GLN A 96 -4.24 -2.07 -12.04
CA GLN A 96 -3.97 -1.25 -10.85
C GLN A 96 -5.18 -0.40 -10.50
N ASN A 97 -5.56 -0.41 -9.22
CA ASN A 97 -6.63 0.42 -8.70
C ASN A 97 -6.06 1.36 -7.62
N CYS A 98 -5.63 2.55 -8.01
CA CYS A 98 -5.14 3.56 -7.07
C CYS A 98 -6.28 4.20 -6.25
N PRO A 99 -6.00 4.71 -5.04
CA PRO A 99 -7.04 5.30 -4.19
C PRO A 99 -7.67 6.54 -4.85
N THR A 100 -8.97 6.71 -4.65
CA THR A 100 -9.74 7.86 -5.15
C THR A 100 -10.32 8.73 -4.05
N ARG A 101 -10.14 8.32 -2.79
CA ARG A 101 -10.54 9.07 -1.59
C ARG A 101 -9.30 9.53 -0.83
N SER A 102 -9.49 10.56 0.00
CA SER A 102 -8.47 11.01 0.94
C SER A 102 -8.36 10.07 2.14
N TYR A 103 -7.14 9.78 2.54
CA TYR A 103 -6.78 9.02 3.73
C TYR A 103 -5.77 9.83 4.57
N PRO A 104 -6.27 10.76 5.41
CA PRO A 104 -5.38 11.72 6.03
C PRO A 104 -4.32 11.08 6.93
N GLY A 105 -3.08 11.55 6.81
CA GLY A 105 -1.94 11.08 7.60
C GLY A 105 -1.28 9.77 7.15
N ILE A 106 -1.86 9.06 6.18
CA ILE A 106 -1.20 7.91 5.55
C ILE A 106 -0.18 8.41 4.54
N TRP A 107 1.05 7.95 4.66
CA TRP A 107 2.11 8.22 3.70
C TRP A 107 2.15 7.17 2.60
N GLU A 108 2.37 7.60 1.36
CA GLU A 108 2.85 6.75 0.28
C GLU A 108 4.34 7.01 0.10
N ILE A 109 5.12 5.93 0.11
CA ILE A 109 6.53 5.94 -0.30
C ILE A 109 6.59 5.37 -1.71
N PRO A 110 6.50 6.22 -2.76
CA PRO A 110 6.29 5.76 -4.12
C PRO A 110 7.50 5.00 -4.64
N LEU A 111 7.23 3.98 -5.44
CA LEU A 111 8.23 3.22 -6.18
C LEU A 111 8.49 3.91 -7.51
N ASN A 112 9.44 4.85 -7.52
CA ASN A 112 9.91 5.51 -8.73
C ASN A 112 10.56 4.49 -9.68
N GLN A 113 10.06 4.42 -10.92
CA GLN A 113 10.65 3.57 -11.95
C GLN A 113 12.06 4.05 -12.33
N PHE A 114 12.98 3.09 -12.51
CA PHE A 114 14.27 3.37 -13.11
C PHE A 114 14.16 3.42 -14.63
N LEU A 115 14.95 4.30 -15.25
CA LEU A 115 15.15 4.25 -16.69
C LEU A 115 15.94 2.98 -17.02
N VAL A 116 15.33 2.08 -17.80
CA VAL A 116 16.04 0.95 -18.39
C VAL A 116 16.49 1.40 -19.78
N GLY A 117 17.80 1.51 -19.97
CA GLY A 117 18.44 1.90 -21.25
C GLY A 117 18.38 0.82 -22.31
#